data_AF-A0A0A0EQK4-F1
#
_entry.id   AF-A0A0A0EQK4-F1
#
_cell.length_a   1.000
_cell.length_b   1.000
_cell.length_c   1.000
_cell.angle_alpha   90.00
_cell.angle_beta   90.00
_cell.angle_gamma   90.00
#
_symmetry.space_group_name_H-M   'P 1'
#
loop_
_entity.id
_entity.type
_entity.pdbx_description
1 polymer ?
#
loop_
_entity_poly.entity_id
_entity_poly.type
_entity_poly.pdbx_seq_one_letter_code
_entity_poly.pdbx_strand_id
1 'polypeptide(L)'
;MPAPVGFYSAAFVCQAVPQIGCGCLAKPVLARLEDQPAIERAWLHRRGDVIAIEWRCELDVDMQVRLLHVAIGDGSDVASVPAAASFDLLTTFPDPQQWYRRETVDQLSEEEAHTIAARLVLRLSQQDVPLPDGAALQCDVACALRDVLIADENIPIESRLAHLLAAAREVLQQRLGSQAPAPWETVLTLATLLPADAAHPPEHGA
;
A
#
# COMPACT_ATOMS: atom_id res chain seq x y z
N MET A 1 -27.21 18.45 9.69
CA MET A 1 -26.02 18.09 10.49
C MET A 1 -25.07 17.35 9.57
N PRO A 2 -23.75 17.52 9.67
CA PRO A 2 -22.83 16.67 8.92
C PRO A 2 -23.09 15.20 9.28
N ALA A 3 -22.94 14.31 8.29
CA ALA A 3 -23.04 12.88 8.52
C ALA A 3 -22.01 12.44 9.57
N PRO A 4 -22.35 11.50 10.48
CA PRO A 4 -21.39 11.02 11.47
C PRO A 4 -20.26 10.27 10.77
N VAL A 5 -19.02 10.64 11.08
CA VAL A 5 -17.82 9.91 10.64
C VAL A 5 -17.42 8.93 11.74
N GLY A 6 -17.31 7.65 11.39
CA GLY A 6 -16.76 6.61 12.25
C GLY A 6 -15.33 6.25 11.84
N PHE A 7 -14.51 5.83 12.81
CA PHE A 7 -13.14 5.37 12.58
C PHE A 7 -13.02 3.90 12.98
N TYR A 8 -12.34 3.10 12.17
CA TYR A 8 -12.22 1.66 12.37
C TYR A 8 -10.79 1.19 12.07
N SER A 9 -10.32 0.19 12.81
CA SER A 9 -9.05 -0.46 12.52
C SER A 9 -9.08 -1.14 11.15
N ALA A 10 -7.95 -1.11 10.46
CA ALA A 10 -7.73 -1.79 9.20
C ALA A 10 -6.29 -2.29 9.10
N ALA A 11 -6.05 -3.30 8.26
CA ALA A 11 -4.75 -3.94 8.11
C ALA A 11 -4.17 -3.74 6.70
N PHE A 12 -4.08 -2.49 6.25
CA PHE A 12 -3.57 -2.13 4.93
C PHE A 12 -2.13 -1.61 4.96
N VAL A 13 -1.38 -1.79 6.04
CA VAL A 13 0.03 -1.36 6.11
C VAL A 13 0.85 -1.99 4.97
N CYS A 14 1.61 -1.19 4.23
CA CYS A 14 2.46 -1.65 3.15
C CYS A 14 3.66 -2.45 3.70
N GLN A 15 3.85 -3.69 3.25
CA GLN A 15 5.00 -4.50 3.68
C GLN A 15 6.32 -3.96 3.10
N ALA A 16 6.29 -3.39 1.90
CA ALA A 16 7.47 -2.83 1.26
C ALA A 16 7.89 -1.48 1.89
N VAL A 17 6.93 -0.73 2.45
CA VAL A 17 7.13 0.57 3.11
C VAL A 17 6.22 0.66 4.35
N PRO A 18 6.64 0.09 5.51
CA PRO A 18 5.79 -0.05 6.70
C PRO A 18 5.29 1.25 7.35
N GLN A 19 5.73 2.40 6.84
CA GLN A 19 5.33 3.73 7.31
C GLN A 19 4.06 4.24 6.63
N ILE A 20 3.59 3.60 5.55
CA ILE A 20 2.41 3.97 4.78
C ILE A 20 1.49 2.76 4.52
N GLY A 21 0.25 3.00 4.11
CA GLY A 21 -0.67 1.96 3.62
C GLY A 21 -0.38 1.52 2.18
N CYS A 22 -0.73 0.28 1.79
CA CYS A 22 -0.72 -0.16 0.39
C CYS A 22 -1.95 0.38 -0.31
N GLY A 23 -1.77 1.39 -1.17
CA GLY A 23 -2.85 1.86 -2.04
C GLY A 23 -3.39 0.74 -2.92
N CYS A 24 -2.51 -0.15 -3.38
CA CYS A 24 -2.80 -1.34 -4.17
C CYS A 24 -3.84 -2.29 -3.54
N LEU A 25 -3.84 -2.42 -2.20
CA LEU A 25 -4.75 -3.30 -1.45
C LEU A 25 -5.99 -2.52 -0.99
N ALA A 26 -5.79 -1.27 -0.58
CA ALA A 26 -6.85 -0.45 -0.04
C ALA A 26 -7.83 0.04 -1.12
N LYS A 27 -7.36 0.36 -2.34
CA LYS A 27 -8.21 0.92 -3.40
C LYS A 27 -9.44 0.06 -3.76
N PRO A 28 -9.32 -1.26 -4.04
CA PRO A 28 -10.50 -2.08 -4.30
C PRO A 28 -11.45 -2.15 -3.09
N VAL A 29 -10.92 -2.08 -1.87
CA VAL A 29 -11.75 -2.04 -0.65
C VAL A 29 -12.50 -0.72 -0.54
N LEU A 30 -11.83 0.42 -0.75
CA LEU A 30 -12.46 1.74 -0.75
C LEU A 30 -13.56 1.82 -1.81
N ALA A 31 -13.35 1.23 -2.99
CA ALA A 31 -14.38 1.11 -4.02
C ALA A 31 -15.59 0.30 -3.53
N ARG A 32 -15.38 -0.91 -2.98
CA ARG A 32 -16.46 -1.76 -2.44
C ARG A 32 -17.22 -1.12 -1.28
N LEU A 33 -16.53 -0.31 -0.47
CA LEU A 33 -17.14 0.45 0.63
C LEU A 33 -18.04 1.56 0.09
N GLU A 34 -17.56 2.35 -0.86
CA GLU A 34 -18.34 3.44 -1.48
C GLU A 34 -19.51 2.92 -2.35
N ASP A 35 -19.47 1.66 -2.78
CA ASP A 35 -20.60 0.98 -3.43
C ASP A 35 -21.73 0.59 -2.43
N GLN A 36 -21.46 0.61 -1.12
CA GLN A 36 -22.48 0.28 -0.11
C GLN A 36 -23.52 1.41 0.03
N PRO A 37 -24.82 1.14 -0.05
CA PRO A 37 -25.86 2.18 0.06
C PRO A 37 -25.84 2.98 1.37
N ALA A 38 -25.30 2.41 2.45
CA ALA A 38 -25.21 3.04 3.77
C ALA A 38 -23.97 3.94 3.94
N ILE A 39 -23.01 3.90 3.01
CA ILE A 39 -21.75 4.65 3.09
C ILE A 39 -21.82 5.79 2.08
N GLU A 40 -21.49 7.00 2.53
CA GLU A 40 -21.36 8.18 1.67
C GLU A 40 -19.96 8.23 1.06
N ARG A 41 -18.93 8.07 1.90
CA ARG A 41 -17.51 8.10 1.53
C ARG A 41 -16.66 7.26 2.47
N ALA A 42 -15.52 6.81 1.97
CA ALA A 42 -14.51 6.12 2.75
C ALA A 42 -13.11 6.74 2.54
N TRP A 43 -12.30 6.73 3.58
CA TRP A 43 -10.90 7.17 3.53
C TRP A 43 -10.00 6.15 4.21
N LEU A 44 -8.79 6.01 3.70
CA LEU A 44 -7.68 5.33 4.35
C LEU A 44 -6.77 6.37 5.02
N HIS A 45 -6.43 6.16 6.29
CA HIS A 45 -5.38 6.93 6.95
C HIS A 45 -4.00 6.60 6.35
N ARG A 46 -3.09 7.57 6.28
CA ARG A 46 -1.76 7.44 5.63
C ARG A 46 -1.00 6.18 6.00
N ARG A 47 -1.04 5.78 7.28
CA ARG A 47 -0.33 4.61 7.79
C ARG A 47 -0.95 3.27 7.35
N GLY A 48 -2.19 3.27 6.88
CA GLY A 48 -2.93 2.07 6.47
C GLY A 48 -3.55 1.27 7.62
N ASP A 49 -3.53 1.81 8.84
CA ASP A 49 -4.00 1.16 10.07
C ASP A 49 -5.44 1.55 10.47
N VAL A 50 -5.99 2.58 9.84
CA VAL A 50 -7.33 3.11 10.13
C VAL A 50 -8.06 3.45 8.83
N ILE A 51 -9.36 3.16 8.81
CA ILE A 51 -10.31 3.68 7.83
C ILE A 51 -11.31 4.62 8.51
N ALA A 52 -11.66 5.70 7.82
CA ALA A 52 -12.76 6.57 8.20
C ALA A 52 -13.94 6.34 7.27
N ILE A 53 -15.16 6.33 7.82
CA ILE A 53 -16.40 6.09 7.08
C ILE A 53 -17.38 7.20 7.40
N GLU A 54 -17.81 7.93 6.37
CA GLU A 54 -18.93 8.86 6.45
C GLU A 54 -20.21 8.08 6.16
N TRP A 55 -21.12 8.01 7.13
CA TRP A 55 -22.34 7.20 7.03
C TRP A 55 -23.53 8.00 6.50
N ARG A 56 -24.32 7.43 5.59
CA ARG A 56 -25.57 8.02 5.07
C ARG A 56 -26.74 7.92 6.04
N CYS A 57 -26.69 6.95 6.94
CA CYS A 57 -27.72 6.67 7.92
C CYS A 57 -27.10 6.31 9.26
N GLU A 58 -27.87 6.48 10.32
CA GLU A 58 -27.47 6.01 11.64
C GLU A 58 -27.60 4.48 11.69
N LEU A 59 -26.50 3.83 12.04
CA LEU A 59 -26.39 2.38 12.25
C LEU A 59 -25.77 2.17 13.63
N ASP A 60 -26.15 1.09 14.32
CA ASP A 60 -25.42 0.66 15.51
C ASP A 60 -24.00 0.19 15.15
N VAL A 61 -23.09 0.28 16.11
CA VAL A 61 -21.66 -0.03 15.90
C VAL A 61 -21.45 -1.46 15.41
N ASP A 62 -22.22 -2.43 15.90
CA ASP A 62 -22.07 -3.82 15.48
C ASP A 62 -22.47 -4.00 14.01
N MET A 63 -23.51 -3.31 13.54
CA MET A 63 -23.91 -3.30 12.14
C MET A 63 -22.87 -2.64 11.25
N GLN A 64 -22.31 -1.51 11.70
CA GLN A 64 -21.21 -0.84 11.01
C GLN A 64 -20.02 -1.79 10.83
N VAL A 65 -19.55 -2.41 11.92
CA VAL A 65 -18.42 -3.34 11.89
C VAL A 65 -18.70 -4.54 10.98
N ARG A 66 -19.92 -5.11 11.01
CA ARG A 66 -20.29 -6.21 10.10
C ARG A 66 -20.23 -5.82 8.62
N LEU A 67 -20.74 -4.64 8.26
CA LEU A 67 -20.68 -4.15 6.88
C LEU A 67 -19.23 -3.98 6.42
N LEU A 68 -18.38 -3.43 7.27
CA LEU A 68 -16.96 -3.25 6.98
C LEU A 68 -16.23 -4.58 6.85
N HIS A 69 -16.54 -5.56 7.71
CA HIS A 69 -15.94 -6.90 7.61
C HIS A 69 -16.23 -7.56 6.26
N VAL A 70 -17.47 -7.47 5.77
CA VAL A 70 -17.85 -8.00 4.45
C VAL A 70 -17.11 -7.27 3.32
N ALA A 71 -16.96 -5.95 3.41
CA ALA A 71 -16.31 -5.17 2.36
C ALA A 71 -14.78 -5.34 2.35
N ILE A 72 -14.15 -5.54 3.50
CA ILE A 72 -12.70 -5.69 3.64
C ILE A 72 -12.30 -7.14 3.32
N GLY A 73 -13.05 -8.12 3.82
CA GLY A 73 -12.85 -9.55 3.59
C GLY A 73 -12.64 -10.34 4.88
N ASP A 74 -12.97 -11.63 4.82
CA ASP A 74 -12.87 -12.57 5.94
C ASP A 74 -11.44 -12.65 6.50
N GLY A 75 -11.32 -12.62 7.84
CA GLY A 75 -10.04 -12.66 8.56
C GLY A 75 -9.44 -11.29 8.90
N SER A 76 -10.17 -10.20 8.64
CA SER A 76 -9.74 -8.84 8.96
C SER A 76 -10.14 -8.44 10.38
N ASP A 77 -9.18 -7.95 11.17
CA ASP A 77 -9.41 -7.39 12.51
C ASP A 77 -9.99 -5.96 12.41
N VAL A 78 -11.25 -5.90 12.01
CA VAL A 78 -12.02 -4.65 11.94
C VAL A 78 -12.73 -4.41 13.26
N ALA A 79 -12.40 -3.32 13.91
CA ALA A 79 -13.02 -2.89 15.16
C ALA A 79 -13.21 -1.37 15.15
N SER A 80 -14.24 -0.89 15.85
CA SER A 80 -14.41 0.54 16.08
C SER A 80 -13.23 1.08 16.88
N VAL A 81 -12.65 2.19 16.43
CA VAL A 81 -11.64 2.92 17.21
C VAL A 81 -12.33 3.54 18.43
N PRO A 82 -11.75 3.41 19.64
CA PRO A 82 -12.33 4.01 20.84
C PRO A 82 -12.38 5.53 20.74
N ALA A 83 -13.43 6.15 21.33
CA ALA A 83 -13.66 7.59 21.25
C ALA A 83 -12.45 8.45 21.66
N ALA A 84 -11.67 8.01 22.66
CA ALA A 84 -10.46 8.70 23.10
C ALA A 84 -9.40 8.80 21.98
N ALA A 85 -9.19 7.73 21.22
CA ALA A 85 -8.24 7.69 20.10
C ALA A 85 -8.82 8.38 18.84
N SER A 86 -10.14 8.41 18.69
CA SER A 86 -10.81 9.12 17.59
C SER A 86 -10.60 10.64 17.65
N PHE A 87 -10.38 11.23 18.82
CA PHE A 87 -10.09 12.66 18.92
C PHE A 87 -8.82 13.07 18.18
N ASP A 88 -7.75 12.27 18.30
CA ASP A 88 -6.49 12.54 17.60
C ASP A 88 -6.66 12.41 16.08
N LEU A 89 -7.40 11.39 15.62
CA LEU A 89 -7.71 11.18 14.20
C LEU A 89 -8.55 12.33 13.62
N LEU A 90 -9.48 12.87 14.40
CA LEU A 90 -10.29 14.03 13.99
C LEU A 90 -9.45 15.30 13.79
N THR A 91 -8.29 15.43 14.43
CA THR A 91 -7.44 16.62 14.26
C THR A 91 -6.81 16.70 12.87
N THR A 92 -6.61 15.56 12.22
CA THR A 92 -6.05 15.48 10.87
C THR A 92 -7.10 15.19 9.81
N PHE A 93 -8.33 14.82 10.18
CA PHE A 93 -9.37 14.48 9.20
C PHE A 93 -10.08 15.73 8.64
N PRO A 94 -10.31 15.84 7.32
CA PRO A 94 -9.87 14.99 6.21
C PRO A 94 -8.70 15.60 5.42
N ASP A 95 -7.58 15.93 6.06
CA ASP A 95 -6.37 16.46 5.40
C ASP A 95 -5.94 15.51 4.27
N PRO A 96 -5.87 15.98 3.00
CA PRO A 96 -5.51 15.14 1.87
C PRO A 96 -4.08 14.59 1.93
N GLN A 97 -3.22 15.08 2.83
CA GLN A 97 -1.89 14.48 3.07
C GLN A 97 -1.93 13.30 4.06
N GLN A 98 -2.98 13.20 4.88
CA GLN A 98 -3.13 12.16 5.90
C GLN A 98 -4.26 11.17 5.58
N TRP A 99 -5.22 11.56 4.75
CA TRP A 99 -6.43 10.79 4.46
C TRP A 99 -6.67 10.67 2.97
N TYR A 100 -6.69 9.43 2.48
CA TYR A 100 -6.72 9.11 1.06
C TYR A 100 -8.06 8.46 0.70
N ARG A 101 -8.73 9.00 -0.31
CA ARG A 101 -9.94 8.40 -0.88
C ARG A 101 -9.57 7.45 -2.02
N ARG A 102 -10.54 6.72 -2.55
CA ARG A 102 -10.35 5.86 -3.72
C ARG A 102 -9.58 6.55 -4.85
N GLU A 103 -9.89 7.82 -5.12
CA GLU A 103 -9.32 8.57 -6.24
C GLU A 103 -7.90 9.10 -5.97
N THR A 104 -7.47 9.16 -4.69
CA THR A 104 -6.16 9.70 -4.30
C THR A 104 -5.23 8.68 -3.67
N VAL A 105 -5.73 7.48 -3.30
CA VAL A 105 -4.93 6.43 -2.64
C VAL A 105 -3.79 5.91 -3.51
N ASP A 106 -3.85 6.12 -4.83
CA ASP A 106 -2.74 5.83 -5.74
C ASP A 106 -1.46 6.61 -5.40
N GLN A 107 -1.56 7.75 -4.71
CA GLN A 107 -0.38 8.50 -4.22
C GLN A 107 0.45 7.65 -3.25
N LEU A 108 -0.19 6.78 -2.46
CA LEU A 108 0.54 5.84 -1.59
C LEU A 108 1.28 4.79 -2.43
N SER A 109 0.69 4.31 -3.51
CA SER A 109 1.33 3.39 -4.46
C SER A 109 2.52 4.06 -5.18
N GLU A 110 2.43 5.35 -5.47
CA GLU A 110 3.55 6.13 -6.02
C GLU A 110 4.71 6.25 -5.03
N GLU A 111 4.43 6.57 -3.77
CA GLU A 111 5.45 6.61 -2.70
C GLU A 111 6.10 5.23 -2.46
N GLU A 112 5.29 4.17 -2.49
CA GLU A 112 5.76 2.78 -2.41
C GLU A 112 6.73 2.47 -3.55
N ALA A 113 6.35 2.75 -4.79
CA ALA A 113 7.18 2.49 -5.97
C ALA A 113 8.54 3.20 -5.90
N HIS A 114 8.56 4.48 -5.50
CA HIS A 114 9.80 5.23 -5.35
C HIS A 114 10.70 4.66 -4.27
N THR A 115 10.13 4.24 -3.14
CA THR A 115 10.89 3.66 -2.03
C THR A 115 11.50 2.31 -2.42
N ILE A 116 10.74 1.46 -3.11
CA ILE A 116 11.23 0.18 -3.63
C ILE A 116 12.35 0.42 -4.64
N ALA A 117 12.17 1.34 -5.58
CA ALA A 117 13.17 1.67 -6.60
C ALA A 117 14.48 2.19 -5.97
N ALA A 118 14.40 3.13 -5.03
CA ALA A 118 15.57 3.67 -4.34
C ALA A 118 16.34 2.57 -3.60
N ARG A 119 15.62 1.66 -2.93
CA ARG A 119 16.21 0.51 -2.25
C ARG A 119 16.90 -0.44 -3.22
N LEU A 120 16.30 -0.70 -4.38
CA LEU A 120 16.87 -1.57 -5.40
C LEU A 120 18.16 -0.98 -5.99
N VAL A 121 18.16 0.31 -6.35
CA VAL A 121 19.35 1.02 -6.84
C VAL A 121 20.47 0.99 -5.79
N LEU A 122 20.14 1.23 -4.52
CA LEU A 122 21.11 1.13 -3.42
C LEU A 122 21.71 -0.27 -3.30
N ARG A 123 20.89 -1.33 -3.37
CA ARG A 123 21.36 -2.72 -3.31
C ARG A 123 22.27 -3.08 -4.47
N LEU A 124 21.93 -2.67 -5.69
CA LEU A 124 22.79 -2.87 -6.86
C LEU A 124 24.14 -2.17 -6.69
N SER A 125 24.13 -0.93 -6.18
CA SER A 125 25.36 -0.20 -5.89
C SER A 125 26.22 -0.88 -4.82
N GLN A 126 25.61 -1.50 -3.81
CA GLN A 126 26.31 -2.27 -2.77
C GLN A 126 26.89 -3.59 -3.28
N GLN A 127 26.41 -4.08 -4.42
CA GLN A 127 26.92 -5.25 -5.13
C GLN A 127 27.93 -4.87 -6.22
N ASP A 128 28.47 -3.65 -6.18
CA ASP A 128 29.42 -3.10 -7.15
C ASP A 128 28.93 -3.16 -8.62
N VAL A 129 27.60 -3.20 -8.83
CA VAL A 129 27.01 -3.09 -10.17
C VAL A 129 27.26 -1.67 -10.67
N PRO A 130 27.88 -1.46 -11.84
CA PRO A 130 28.07 -0.12 -12.39
C PRO A 130 26.74 0.54 -12.73
N LEU A 131 26.46 1.70 -12.13
CA LEU A 131 25.24 2.48 -12.35
C LEU A 131 25.57 3.86 -12.96
N PRO A 132 25.67 3.97 -14.31
CA PRO A 132 26.12 5.20 -14.97
C PRO A 132 25.22 6.40 -14.68
N ASP A 133 23.91 6.16 -14.49
CA ASP A 133 22.92 7.16 -14.09
C ASP A 133 21.93 6.52 -13.10
N GLY A 134 22.36 6.39 -11.84
CA GLY A 134 21.53 5.78 -10.79
C GLY A 134 20.23 6.53 -10.50
N ALA A 135 20.20 7.86 -10.70
CA ALA A 135 19.01 8.67 -10.48
C ALA A 135 17.96 8.44 -11.58
N ALA A 136 18.38 8.45 -12.85
CA ALA A 136 17.48 8.10 -13.95
C ALA A 136 16.96 6.65 -13.81
N LEU A 137 17.86 5.71 -13.48
CA LEU A 137 17.49 4.32 -13.25
C LEU A 137 16.44 4.18 -12.15
N GLN A 138 16.62 4.86 -11.02
CA GLN A 138 15.64 4.86 -9.94
C GLN A 138 14.29 5.40 -10.41
N CYS A 139 14.28 6.49 -11.18
CA CYS A 139 13.06 7.09 -11.70
C CYS A 139 12.31 6.13 -12.65
N ASP A 140 13.00 5.49 -13.59
CA ASP A 140 12.38 4.56 -14.53
C ASP A 140 11.83 3.32 -13.82
N VAL A 141 12.59 2.77 -12.86
CA VAL A 141 12.13 1.63 -12.06
C VAL A 141 10.90 2.04 -11.26
N ALA A 142 10.90 3.22 -10.62
CA ALA A 142 9.74 3.72 -9.90
C ALA A 142 8.52 3.88 -10.81
N CYS A 143 8.68 4.42 -12.03
CA CYS A 143 7.59 4.52 -12.99
C CYS A 143 7.01 3.14 -13.36
N ALA A 144 7.86 2.17 -13.69
CA ALA A 144 7.42 0.83 -14.06
C ALA A 144 6.72 0.10 -12.89
N LEU A 145 7.23 0.23 -11.67
CA LEU A 145 6.61 -0.34 -10.48
C LEU A 145 5.26 0.33 -10.16
N ARG A 146 5.19 1.67 -10.25
CA ARG A 146 3.95 2.43 -10.06
C ARG A 146 2.87 1.93 -11.00
N ASP A 147 3.20 1.75 -12.29
CA ASP A 147 2.22 1.31 -13.28
C ASP A 147 1.64 -0.06 -12.91
N VAL A 148 2.44 -0.97 -12.33
CA VAL A 148 1.95 -2.26 -11.82
C VAL A 148 1.13 -2.12 -10.52
N LEU A 149 1.52 -1.23 -9.61
CA LEU A 149 0.81 -1.02 -8.34
C LEU A 149 -0.55 -0.34 -8.51
N ILE A 150 -0.71 0.48 -9.56
CA ILE A 150 -1.95 1.20 -9.90
C ILE A 150 -2.79 0.42 -10.94
N ALA A 151 -2.17 -0.49 -11.72
CA ALA A 151 -2.86 -1.33 -12.69
C ALA A 151 -4.01 -2.13 -12.06
N ASP A 152 -4.94 -2.57 -12.93
CA ASP A 152 -6.20 -3.25 -12.65
C ASP A 152 -6.37 -3.75 -11.21
N GLU A 153 -7.34 -3.14 -10.52
CA GLU A 153 -7.72 -3.41 -9.13
C GLU A 153 -8.07 -4.90 -8.89
N ASN A 154 -8.34 -5.67 -9.95
CA ASN A 154 -8.71 -7.09 -9.90
C ASN A 154 -7.53 -8.06 -10.02
N ILE A 155 -6.30 -7.58 -10.24
CA ILE A 155 -5.12 -8.47 -10.30
C ILE A 155 -4.89 -9.10 -8.92
N PRO A 156 -4.84 -10.44 -8.81
CA PRO A 156 -4.49 -11.11 -7.55
C PRO A 156 -3.12 -10.67 -7.02
N ILE A 157 -2.96 -10.65 -5.69
CA ILE A 157 -1.73 -10.17 -5.03
C ILE A 157 -0.50 -10.92 -5.54
N GLU A 158 -0.59 -12.25 -5.68
CA GLU A 158 0.51 -13.09 -6.16
C GLU A 158 0.91 -12.73 -7.60
N SER A 159 -0.07 -12.48 -8.46
CA SER A 159 0.17 -12.02 -9.84
C SER A 159 0.80 -10.63 -9.87
N ARG A 160 0.39 -9.74 -8.95
CA ARG A 160 0.96 -8.39 -8.82
C ARG A 160 2.44 -8.45 -8.44
N LEU A 161 2.82 -9.31 -7.49
CA LEU A 161 4.23 -9.50 -7.11
C LEU A 161 5.08 -9.98 -8.29
N ALA A 162 4.59 -10.95 -9.07
CA ALA A 162 5.27 -11.42 -10.27
C ALA A 162 5.44 -10.30 -11.32
N HIS A 163 4.41 -9.47 -11.51
CA HIS A 163 4.47 -8.32 -12.40
C HIS A 163 5.47 -7.25 -11.92
N LEU A 164 5.57 -6.97 -10.61
CA LEU A 164 6.53 -6.03 -10.07
C LEU A 164 7.97 -6.47 -10.36
N LEU A 165 8.28 -7.74 -10.12
CA LEU A 165 9.60 -8.32 -10.41
C LEU A 165 9.91 -8.28 -11.91
N ALA A 166 8.93 -8.61 -12.76
CA ALA A 166 9.09 -8.57 -14.20
C ALA A 166 9.36 -7.16 -14.71
N ALA A 167 8.58 -6.16 -14.25
CA ALA A 167 8.73 -4.75 -14.62
C ALA A 167 10.09 -4.18 -14.20
N ALA A 168 10.51 -4.43 -12.94
CA ALA A 168 11.83 -4.00 -12.48
C ALA A 168 12.96 -4.62 -13.30
N ARG A 169 12.87 -5.93 -13.58
CA ARG A 169 13.87 -6.64 -14.39
C ARG A 169 13.97 -6.06 -15.80
N GLU A 170 12.84 -5.78 -16.44
CA GLU A 170 12.81 -5.22 -17.80
C GLU A 170 13.54 -3.87 -17.86
N VAL A 171 13.21 -2.94 -16.95
CA VAL A 171 13.87 -1.62 -16.89
C VAL A 171 15.37 -1.76 -16.64
N LEU A 172 15.75 -2.60 -15.67
CA LEU A 172 17.15 -2.82 -15.34
C LEU A 172 17.94 -3.41 -16.52
N GLN A 173 17.35 -4.37 -17.25
CA GLN A 173 17.95 -4.93 -18.46
C GLN A 173 18.13 -3.88 -19.56
N GLN A 174 17.12 -3.05 -19.79
CA GLN A 174 17.16 -1.98 -20.79
C GLN A 174 18.23 -0.93 -20.46
N ARG A 175 18.38 -0.56 -19.18
CA ARG A 175 19.29 0.50 -18.74
C ARG A 175 20.72 0.04 -18.54
N LEU A 176 20.94 -1.18 -18.04
CA LEU A 176 22.28 -1.69 -17.74
C LEU A 176 22.89 -2.44 -18.92
N GLY A 177 22.08 -2.99 -19.83
CA GLY A 177 22.57 -3.71 -21.02
C GLY A 177 23.57 -4.81 -20.62
N SER A 178 24.81 -4.71 -21.12
CA SER A 178 25.87 -5.68 -20.81
C SER A 178 26.42 -5.58 -19.37
N GLN A 179 26.07 -4.52 -18.62
CA GLN A 179 26.44 -4.33 -17.20
C GLN A 179 25.44 -4.98 -16.25
N ALA A 180 24.37 -5.57 -16.78
CA ALA A 180 23.37 -6.30 -16.04
C ALA A 180 24.02 -7.45 -15.22
N PRO A 181 23.81 -7.52 -13.89
CA PRO A 181 24.24 -8.68 -13.13
C PRO A 181 23.44 -9.91 -13.56
N ALA A 182 24.16 -10.96 -13.99
CA ALA A 182 23.59 -12.26 -14.28
C ALA A 182 24.07 -13.27 -13.23
N PRO A 183 23.18 -14.12 -12.68
CA PRO A 183 21.77 -14.28 -13.03
C PRO A 183 20.82 -13.33 -12.26
N TRP A 184 19.90 -12.68 -12.98
CA TRP A 184 18.90 -11.75 -12.42
C TRP A 184 18.05 -12.37 -11.31
N GLU A 185 17.78 -13.67 -11.39
CA GLU A 185 17.00 -14.44 -10.43
C GLU A 185 17.62 -14.44 -9.03
N THR A 186 18.92 -14.17 -8.92
CA THR A 186 19.63 -14.06 -7.64
C THR A 186 19.67 -12.63 -7.10
N VAL A 187 19.47 -11.63 -7.96
CA VAL A 187 19.56 -10.20 -7.63
C VAL A 187 18.19 -9.58 -7.40
N LEU A 188 17.17 -10.01 -8.15
CA LEU A 188 15.79 -9.55 -8.08
C LEU A 188 14.90 -10.66 -7.52
N THR A 189 14.76 -10.65 -6.21
CA THR A 189 13.84 -11.53 -5.47
C THR A 189 12.79 -10.71 -4.75
N LEU A 190 11.72 -11.34 -4.25
CA LEU A 190 10.73 -10.62 -3.44
C LEU A 190 11.38 -9.94 -2.22
N ALA A 191 12.36 -10.60 -1.59
CA ALA A 191 13.13 -10.03 -0.48
C ALA A 191 13.87 -8.75 -0.90
N THR A 192 14.25 -8.62 -2.17
CA THR A 192 14.90 -7.41 -2.70
C THR A 192 13.94 -6.23 -2.91
N LEU A 193 12.62 -6.48 -2.88
CA LEU A 193 11.60 -5.44 -2.87
C LEU A 193 11.22 -5.02 -1.45
N LEU A 194 11.49 -5.85 -0.43
CA LEU A 194 11.13 -5.61 0.96
C LEU A 194 12.30 -4.97 1.77
N PRO A 195 11.99 -4.30 2.90
CA PRO A 195 12.99 -3.88 3.88
C PRO A 195 13.81 -5.08 4.40
N ALA A 196 15.06 -4.86 4.82
CA ALA A 196 15.92 -5.93 5.32
C ALA A 196 15.35 -6.64 6.56
N ASP A 197 14.64 -5.90 7.42
CA ASP A 197 14.11 -6.41 8.69
C ASP A 197 12.77 -7.14 8.53
N ALA A 198 12.16 -7.14 7.33
CA ALA A 198 10.90 -7.83 7.06
C ALA A 198 11.05 -9.38 6.97
N ALA A 199 12.29 -9.89 6.98
CA ALA A 199 12.59 -11.31 6.88
C ALA A 199 12.55 -12.07 8.23
N HIS A 200 12.23 -11.40 9.34
CA HIS A 200 11.97 -12.07 10.62
C HIS A 200 10.45 -12.10 10.89
N PRO A 201 9.80 -13.28 10.90
CA PRO A 201 8.49 -13.38 11.53
C PRO A 201 8.64 -13.03 13.02
N PRO A 202 7.61 -12.47 13.67
CA PRO A 202 7.66 -12.27 15.11
C PRO A 202 7.88 -13.64 15.77
N GLU A 203 9.01 -13.78 16.46
CA GLU A 203 9.20 -14.86 17.42
C GLU A 203 8.00 -14.79 18.37
N HIS A 204 7.10 -15.78 18.26
CA HIS A 204 6.07 -15.96 19.25
C HIS A 204 6.79 -16.35 20.53
N GLY A 205 6.92 -15.36 21.42
CA GLY A 205 7.47 -15.53 22.77
C GLY A 205 6.74 -16.66 23.49
N ALA A 206 7.56 -17.48 24.15
CA ALA A 206 7.23 -18.69 24.88
C ALA A 206 6.07 -18.58 25.88
#